data_AF-A0A4R6RBM4-F1
#
_entry.id   AF-A0A4R6RBM4-F1
#
_cell.length_a   1.000
_cell.length_b   1.000
_cell.length_c   1.000
_cell.angle_alpha   90.00
_cell.angle_beta   90.00
_cell.angle_gamma   90.00
#
_symmetry.space_group_name_H-M   'P 1'
#
loop_
_entity.id
_entity.type
_entity.pdbx_description
1 polymer ?
#
loop_
_entity_poly.entity_id
_entity_poly.type
_entity_poly.pdbx_seq_one_letter_code
_entity_poly.pdbx_strand_id
1 'polypeptide(L)'
;MKSFAALAAAALVASATAATAAPTIAGAYWSERVLKVCDNTSFCELNFTAVPAGKTLIATDAGCVVTMPTNQAISAISVSGRKADNTSIGLTNYVQISSFSSDASSRRYQGQTKMTHLVLATQRATVTASKSAAVGEFIVSCTLTGTLQ
;
A
#
# COMPACT_ATOMS: atom_id res chain seq x y z
N MET A 1 -62.15 -51.79 -13.34
CA MET A 1 -61.81 -50.82 -12.26
C MET A 1 -60.31 -50.59 -12.35
N LYS A 2 -59.87 -49.43 -12.87
CA LYS A 2 -59.28 -48.31 -12.12
C LYS A 2 -58.10 -48.76 -11.23
N SER A 3 -56.90 -48.20 -11.23
CA SER A 3 -56.22 -47.13 -11.98
C SER A 3 -54.74 -47.20 -11.60
N PHE A 4 -53.90 -46.72 -12.52
CA PHE A 4 -52.53 -46.22 -12.38
C PHE A 4 -52.06 -45.77 -10.98
N ALA A 5 -50.83 -46.13 -10.64
CA ALA A 5 -49.87 -45.22 -10.00
C ALA A 5 -48.42 -45.67 -10.28
N ALA A 6 -47.79 -44.99 -11.23
CA ALA A 6 -46.35 -44.90 -11.33
C ALA A 6 -45.81 -44.03 -10.18
N LEU A 7 -44.57 -44.25 -9.75
CA LEU A 7 -43.53 -43.23 -9.84
C LEU A 7 -42.16 -43.81 -9.46
N ALA A 8 -41.24 -43.72 -10.40
CA ALA A 8 -39.82 -43.88 -10.18
C ALA A 8 -39.28 -42.73 -9.32
N ALA A 9 -38.39 -43.05 -8.39
CA ALA A 9 -37.53 -42.07 -7.73
C ALA A 9 -36.08 -42.57 -7.85
N ALA A 10 -35.48 -42.30 -9.00
CA ALA A 10 -34.04 -42.28 -9.14
C ALA A 10 -33.52 -41.01 -8.44
N ALA A 11 -32.79 -41.18 -7.34
CA ALA A 11 -32.00 -40.13 -6.73
C ALA A 11 -30.86 -40.74 -5.92
N LEU A 12 -29.96 -41.48 -6.59
CA LEU A 12 -28.62 -41.62 -6.03
C LEU A 12 -27.87 -40.34 -6.35
N VAL A 13 -27.81 -39.52 -5.31
CA VAL A 13 -27.07 -38.27 -5.18
C VAL A 13 -25.67 -38.48 -5.72
N ALA A 14 -25.39 -37.85 -6.86
CA ALA A 14 -24.03 -37.57 -7.27
C ALA A 14 -23.38 -36.78 -6.14
N SER A 15 -22.48 -37.42 -5.40
CA SER A 15 -21.57 -36.76 -4.48
C SER A 15 -20.66 -35.87 -5.30
N ALA A 16 -21.17 -34.69 -5.66
CA ALA A 16 -20.37 -33.55 -6.05
C ALA A 16 -19.57 -33.19 -4.80
N THR A 17 -18.36 -33.73 -4.70
CA THR A 17 -17.32 -33.13 -3.90
C THR A 17 -17.25 -31.68 -4.33
N ALA A 18 -17.78 -30.79 -3.49
CA ALA A 18 -17.52 -29.37 -3.60
C ALA A 18 -16.00 -29.24 -3.53
N ALA A 19 -15.36 -29.12 -4.69
CA ALA A 19 -14.03 -28.60 -4.78
C ALA A 19 -14.13 -27.20 -4.19
N THR A 20 -13.77 -27.06 -2.92
CA THR A 20 -13.35 -25.80 -2.36
C THR A 20 -12.25 -25.30 -3.28
N ALA A 21 -12.64 -24.47 -4.26
CA ALA A 21 -11.69 -23.73 -5.07
C ALA A 21 -10.76 -23.07 -4.05
N ALA A 22 -9.51 -23.53 -4.01
CA ALA A 22 -8.49 -22.85 -3.22
C ALA A 22 -8.60 -21.38 -3.61
N PRO A 23 -8.66 -20.43 -2.66
CA PRO A 23 -8.75 -19.02 -3.00
C PRO A 23 -7.62 -18.73 -3.97
N THR A 24 -7.97 -18.49 -5.23
CA THR A 24 -7.02 -18.08 -6.24
C THR A 24 -6.55 -16.73 -5.77
N ILE A 25 -5.36 -16.68 -5.16
CA ILE A 25 -4.68 -15.41 -4.88
C ILE A 25 -4.32 -14.86 -6.25
N ALA A 26 -5.25 -14.12 -6.86
CA ALA A 26 -5.03 -13.42 -8.10
C ALA A 26 -4.03 -12.30 -7.80
N GLY A 27 -2.76 -12.52 -8.13
CA GLY A 27 -1.72 -11.51 -8.09
C GLY A 27 -0.43 -11.94 -7.40
N ALA A 28 0.69 -11.39 -7.86
CA ALA A 28 1.97 -11.59 -7.21
C ALA A 28 2.10 -10.63 -6.02
N TYR A 29 2.57 -11.13 -4.87
CA TYR A 29 2.92 -10.27 -3.75
C TYR A 29 3.99 -9.26 -4.18
N TRP A 30 3.79 -8.00 -3.80
CA TRP A 30 4.71 -6.93 -4.09
C TRP A 30 5.05 -6.18 -2.81
N SER A 31 6.34 -5.95 -2.59
CA SER A 31 6.85 -5.19 -1.46
C SER A 31 8.13 -4.49 -1.89
N GLU A 32 8.18 -3.18 -1.68
CA GLU A 32 9.35 -2.37 -1.96
C GLU A 32 9.62 -1.45 -0.78
N ARG A 33 10.91 -1.26 -0.46
CA ARG A 33 11.37 -0.31 0.55
C ARG A 33 12.27 0.71 -0.10
N VAL A 34 11.98 1.99 0.14
CA VAL A 34 12.78 3.12 -0.31
C VAL A 34 13.30 3.87 0.90
N LEU A 35 14.56 4.31 0.85
CA LEU A 35 15.17 5.19 1.84
C LEU A 35 15.71 6.42 1.11
N LYS A 36 15.46 7.61 1.68
CA LYS A 36 15.95 8.87 1.14
C LYS A 36 16.39 9.81 2.25
N VAL A 37 17.54 10.44 2.05
CA VAL A 37 18.00 11.58 2.84
C VAL A 37 17.51 12.84 2.14
N CYS A 38 16.83 13.71 2.88
CA CYS A 38 16.24 14.93 2.37
C CYS A 38 16.82 16.12 3.12
N ASP A 39 17.71 16.84 2.44
CA ASP A 39 18.45 17.98 3.00
C ASP A 39 17.83 19.31 2.56
N ASN A 40 17.80 20.26 3.49
CA ASN A 40 17.38 21.66 3.29
C ASN A 40 16.04 21.82 2.54
N THR A 41 15.10 20.92 2.78
CA THR A 41 13.75 20.94 2.22
C THR A 41 12.72 20.66 3.30
N SER A 42 11.52 21.26 3.18
CA SER A 42 10.38 20.97 4.05
C SER A 42 9.63 19.68 3.66
N PHE A 43 9.89 19.14 2.46
CA PHE A 43 9.23 17.95 1.94
C PHE A 43 10.23 16.97 1.32
N CYS A 44 9.97 15.69 1.50
CA CYS A 44 10.77 14.58 1.01
C CYS A 44 9.89 13.65 0.19
N GLU A 45 10.22 13.49 -1.08
CA GLU A 45 9.46 12.67 -2.01
C GLU A 45 10.23 11.38 -2.34
N LEU A 46 9.60 10.25 -2.06
CA LEU A 46 10.11 8.89 -2.29
C LEU A 46 9.30 8.26 -3.41
N ASN A 47 9.98 7.98 -4.52
CA ASN A 47 9.37 7.36 -5.69
C ASN A 47 9.66 5.87 -5.69
N PHE A 48 8.60 5.07 -5.78
CA PHE A 48 8.69 3.62 -5.90
C PHE A 48 8.86 3.23 -7.37
N THR A 49 9.18 1.96 -7.58
CA THR A 49 9.29 1.37 -8.91
C THR A 49 7.95 1.48 -9.64
N ALA A 50 8.02 1.80 -10.94
CA ALA A 50 6.82 1.89 -11.76
C ALA A 50 6.17 0.52 -11.93
N VAL A 51 4.84 0.49 -11.92
CA VAL A 51 4.05 -0.72 -12.14
C VAL A 51 4.29 -1.20 -13.58
N PRO A 52 4.62 -2.49 -13.78
CA PRO A 52 4.83 -3.04 -15.12
C PRO A 52 3.64 -2.82 -16.06
N ALA A 53 3.91 -2.77 -17.37
CA ALA A 53 2.87 -2.65 -18.37
C ALA A 53 1.85 -3.81 -18.25
N GLY A 54 0.57 -3.51 -18.40
CA GLY A 54 -0.52 -4.49 -18.29
C GLY A 54 -0.78 -5.01 -16.87
N LYS A 55 -0.15 -4.41 -15.85
CA LYS A 55 -0.39 -4.73 -14.43
C LYS A 55 -1.00 -3.57 -13.68
N THR A 56 -1.71 -3.89 -12.60
CA THR A 56 -2.19 -2.92 -11.61
C THR A 56 -1.65 -3.32 -10.25
N LEU A 57 -1.02 -2.37 -9.55
CA LEU A 57 -0.65 -2.55 -8.15
C LEU A 57 -1.81 -2.09 -7.28
N ILE A 58 -2.28 -2.99 -6.42
CA ILE A 58 -3.18 -2.68 -5.32
C ILE A 58 -2.33 -2.57 -4.07
N ALA A 59 -1.92 -1.36 -3.70
CA ALA A 59 -1.15 -1.13 -2.49
C ALA A 59 -2.07 -1.18 -1.27
N THR A 60 -1.74 -2.07 -0.33
CA THR A 60 -2.60 -2.42 0.82
C THR A 60 -2.09 -1.84 2.15
N ASP A 61 -0.78 -1.59 2.25
CA ASP A 61 -0.16 -1.09 3.47
C ASP A 61 1.05 -0.22 3.15
N ALA A 62 1.19 0.88 3.88
CA ALA A 62 2.40 1.69 3.91
C ALA A 62 2.87 1.86 5.35
N GLY A 63 4.14 1.52 5.57
CA GLY A 63 4.87 1.77 6.81
C GLY A 63 6.02 2.72 6.55
N CYS A 64 6.15 3.77 7.36
CA CYS A 64 7.21 4.77 7.24
C CYS A 64 7.89 5.03 8.58
N VAL A 65 9.20 5.21 8.53
CA VAL A 65 10.02 5.70 9.63
C VAL A 65 10.71 6.98 9.18
N VAL A 66 10.62 8.02 9.99
CA VAL A 66 11.29 9.30 9.76
C VAL A 66 12.22 9.60 10.92
N THR A 67 13.47 9.94 10.62
CA THR A 67 14.45 10.41 11.60
C THR A 67 14.84 11.84 11.28
N MET A 68 14.77 12.73 12.27
CA MET A 68 15.10 14.15 12.12
C MET A 68 15.68 14.73 13.42
N PRO A 69 16.32 15.91 13.40
CA PRO A 69 16.73 16.61 14.60
C PRO A 69 15.57 16.88 15.58
N THR A 70 15.86 16.90 16.88
CA THR A 70 14.85 17.04 17.95
C THR A 70 14.07 18.36 17.93
N ASN A 71 14.63 19.41 17.33
CA ASN A 71 13.98 20.71 17.14
C ASN A 71 13.02 20.74 15.93
N GLN A 72 12.82 19.62 15.24
CA GLN A 72 11.91 19.49 14.10
C GLN A 72 10.77 18.53 14.43
N ALA A 73 9.69 18.64 13.65
CA ALA A 73 8.56 17.72 13.73
C ALA A 73 8.07 17.34 12.34
N ILE A 74 7.68 16.08 12.19
CA ILE A 74 6.94 15.64 11.01
C ILE A 74 5.52 16.21 11.08
N SER A 75 5.03 16.77 9.97
CA SER A 75 3.67 17.31 9.87
C SER A 75 2.73 16.32 9.19
N ALA A 76 3.18 15.64 8.14
CA ALA A 76 2.38 14.67 7.41
C ALA A 76 3.24 13.67 6.66
N ILE A 77 2.69 12.49 6.43
CA ILE A 77 3.18 11.51 5.47
C ILE A 77 1.98 11.08 4.64
N SER A 78 2.11 11.13 3.32
CA SER A 78 1.06 10.73 2.41
C SER A 78 1.57 9.82 1.31
N VAL A 79 0.69 8.95 0.83
CA VAL A 79 0.92 8.05 -0.31
C VAL A 79 -0.01 8.52 -1.43
N SER A 80 0.55 8.74 -2.61
CA SER A 80 -0.19 9.10 -3.82
C SER A 80 0.31 8.30 -5.02
N GLY A 81 -0.42 8.39 -6.14
CA GLY A 81 0.02 7.86 -7.42
C GLY A 81 0.58 8.97 -8.30
N ARG A 82 1.61 8.67 -9.10
CA ARG A 82 2.11 9.54 -10.15
C ARG A 82 2.19 8.84 -11.49
N LYS A 83 1.85 9.56 -12.56
CA LYS A 83 2.06 9.13 -13.94
C LYS A 83 3.56 9.15 -14.29
N ALA A 84 3.90 8.58 -15.44
CA ALA A 84 5.26 8.58 -15.96
C ALA A 84 5.84 10.00 -16.16
N ASP A 85 4.97 10.99 -16.42
CA ASP A 85 5.30 12.41 -16.55
C ASP A 85 5.35 13.18 -15.22
N ASN A 86 5.33 12.48 -14.07
CA ASN A 86 5.25 13.01 -12.71
C ASN A 86 3.95 13.76 -12.35
N THR A 87 2.92 13.73 -13.20
CA THR A 87 1.62 14.30 -12.84
C THR A 87 0.99 13.52 -11.69
N SER A 88 0.58 14.24 -10.64
CA SER A 88 -0.11 13.67 -9.48
C SER A 88 -1.49 13.14 -9.86
N ILE A 89 -1.83 11.98 -9.34
CA ILE A 89 -3.14 11.35 -9.48
C ILE A 89 -3.83 11.64 -8.15
N GLY A 90 -4.90 12.43 -8.15
CA GLY A 90 -5.54 13.06 -6.98
C GLY A 90 -6.06 12.15 -5.86
N LEU A 91 -5.65 10.87 -5.83
CA LEU A 91 -5.84 9.94 -4.73
C LEU A 91 -4.64 10.07 -3.78
N THR A 92 -4.93 10.49 -2.55
CA THR A 92 -3.91 10.63 -1.49
C THR A 92 -4.41 9.93 -0.24
N ASN A 93 -3.62 8.98 0.26
CA ASN A 93 -3.82 8.34 1.55
C ASN A 93 -2.84 8.92 2.56
N TYR A 94 -3.29 9.17 3.80
CA TYR A 94 -2.42 9.68 4.85
C TYR A 94 -1.98 8.56 5.78
N VAL A 95 -0.68 8.53 6.07
CA VAL A 95 -0.12 7.59 7.05
C VAL A 95 -0.30 8.17 8.44
N GLN A 96 -0.91 7.40 9.35
CA GLN A 96 -1.05 7.81 10.75
C GLN A 96 0.32 7.72 11.43
N ILE A 97 0.79 8.83 12.00
CA ILE A 97 2.15 8.96 12.54
C ILE A 97 2.12 9.02 14.06
N SER A 98 3.04 8.32 14.69
CA SER A 98 3.32 8.37 16.12
C SER A 98 4.80 8.66 16.34
N SER A 99 5.13 9.41 17.41
CA SER A 99 6.51 9.48 17.88
C SER A 99 6.89 8.16 18.52
N PHE A 100 8.00 7.56 18.09
CA PHE A 100 8.46 6.26 18.59
C PHE A 100 9.62 6.39 19.56
N SER A 101 10.59 7.26 19.25
CA SER A 101 11.75 7.47 20.12
C SER A 101 12.31 8.87 19.97
N SER A 102 12.90 9.41 21.02
CA SER A 102 13.70 10.63 20.97
C SER A 102 14.89 10.52 21.90
N ASP A 103 16.06 10.91 21.43
CA ASP A 103 17.26 11.13 22.23
C ASP A 103 17.62 12.63 22.23
N ALA A 104 18.82 12.99 22.67
CA ALA A 104 19.23 14.40 22.74
C ALA A 104 19.39 15.08 21.37
N SER A 105 19.73 14.33 20.32
CA SER A 105 20.06 14.86 18.99
C SER A 105 19.04 14.47 17.91
N SER A 106 18.32 13.38 18.09
CA SER A 106 17.40 12.82 17.09
C SER A 106 16.01 12.51 17.66
N ARG A 107 14.99 12.70 16.82
CA ARG A 107 13.63 12.25 17.02
C ARG A 107 13.22 11.33 15.88
N ARG A 108 12.61 10.20 16.22
CA ARG A 108 12.08 9.23 15.28
C ARG A 108 10.56 9.15 15.36
N TYR A 109 9.96 9.22 14.19
CA TYR A 109 8.55 9.02 13.98
C TYR A 109 8.34 7.72 13.23
N GLN A 110 7.31 6.98 13.60
CA GLN A 110 6.88 5.81 12.86
C GLN A 110 5.39 5.91 12.58
N GLY A 111 4.99 5.50 11.39
CA GLY A 111 3.60 5.45 11.01
C GLY A 111 3.31 4.25 10.14
N GLN A 112 2.12 3.69 10.31
CA GLN A 112 1.62 2.63 9.46
C GLN A 112 0.15 2.89 9.16
N THR A 113 -0.23 2.75 7.91
CA THR A 113 -1.62 2.85 7.48
C THR A 113 -1.94 1.69 6.55
N LYS A 114 -3.05 1.01 6.85
CA LYS A 114 -3.73 0.14 5.90
C LYS A 114 -4.54 1.01 4.94
N MET A 115 -4.44 0.74 3.65
CA MET A 115 -5.13 1.49 2.62
C MET A 115 -5.51 0.57 1.46
N THR A 116 -6.29 1.08 0.51
CA THR A 116 -6.46 0.45 -0.79
C THR A 116 -6.14 1.50 -1.83
N HIS A 117 -4.89 1.53 -2.28
CA HIS A 117 -4.41 2.53 -3.23
C HIS A 117 -4.06 1.85 -4.56
N LEU A 118 -4.79 2.20 -5.61
CA LEU A 118 -4.58 1.62 -6.94
C LEU A 118 -3.53 2.44 -7.71
N VAL A 119 -2.50 1.75 -8.21
CA VAL A 119 -1.48 2.32 -9.08
C VAL A 119 -1.52 1.55 -10.40
N LEU A 120 -1.88 2.25 -11.48
CA LEU A 120 -2.11 1.62 -12.79
C LEU A 120 -0.79 1.34 -13.51
N ALA A 121 -0.86 0.56 -14.58
CA ALA A 121 0.27 0.27 -15.44
C ALA A 121 1.05 1.53 -15.83
N THR A 122 2.38 1.46 -15.79
CA THR A 122 3.35 2.54 -16.06
C THR A 122 3.33 3.73 -15.08
N GLN A 123 2.41 3.74 -14.11
CA GLN A 123 2.41 4.69 -12.99
C GLN A 123 3.31 4.19 -11.88
N ARG A 124 3.62 5.06 -10.92
CA ARG A 124 4.35 4.68 -9.70
C ARG A 124 3.62 5.19 -8.46
N ALA A 125 3.81 4.49 -7.35
CA ALA A 125 3.47 5.05 -6.05
C ALA A 125 4.53 6.08 -5.65
N THR A 126 4.09 7.13 -4.96
CA THR A 126 4.96 8.15 -4.40
C THR A 126 4.56 8.38 -2.95
N VAL A 127 5.55 8.40 -2.06
CA VAL A 127 5.35 8.84 -0.68
C VAL A 127 5.95 10.22 -0.50
N THR A 128 5.15 11.12 0.07
CA THR A 128 5.58 12.47 0.44
C THR A 128 5.58 12.59 1.95
N ALA A 129 6.73 12.89 2.54
CA ALA A 129 6.87 13.22 3.95
C ALA A 129 7.17 14.71 4.09
N SER A 130 6.37 15.41 4.89
CA SER A 130 6.48 16.85 5.14
C SER A 130 6.83 17.11 6.60
N LYS A 131 7.71 18.08 6.84
CA LYS A 131 8.09 18.52 8.19
C LYS A 131 7.76 20.00 8.42
N SER A 132 7.73 20.40 9.69
CA SER A 132 7.35 21.75 10.12
C SER A 132 8.35 22.85 9.78
N ALA A 133 9.63 22.51 9.57
CA ALA A 133 10.70 23.46 9.31
C ALA A 133 11.38 23.16 7.95
N ALA A 134 11.65 24.20 7.15
CA ALA A 134 12.30 24.02 5.84
C ALA A 134 13.79 23.69 5.93
N VAL A 135 14.48 24.19 6.96
CA VAL A 135 15.94 24.02 7.11
C VAL A 135 16.25 22.71 7.84
N GLY A 136 17.36 22.09 7.48
CA GLY A 136 17.93 20.90 8.11
C GLY A 136 17.58 19.59 7.41
N GLU A 137 18.32 18.54 7.76
CA GLU A 137 18.18 17.21 7.16
C GLU A 137 17.13 16.37 7.87
N PHE A 138 16.43 15.52 7.13
CA PHE A 138 15.68 14.40 7.68
C PHE A 138 15.75 13.18 6.75
N ILE A 139 15.74 12.01 7.36
CA ILE A 139 15.84 10.71 6.68
C ILE A 139 14.47 10.06 6.72
N VAL A 140 13.97 9.64 5.57
CA VAL A 140 12.69 8.95 5.43
C VAL A 140 12.95 7.56 4.86
N SER A 141 12.40 6.54 5.51
CA SER A 141 12.36 5.17 4.98
C SER A 141 10.93 4.68 4.98
N CYS A 142 10.42 4.34 3.81
CA CYS A 142 9.05 3.86 3.65
C CYS A 142 9.04 2.51 2.93
N THR A 143 8.17 1.62 3.39
CA THR A 143 7.86 0.35 2.78
C THR A 143 6.42 0.40 2.30
N LEU A 144 6.19 0.02 1.05
CA LEU A 144 4.87 -0.12 0.47
C LEU A 144 4.67 -1.59 0.12
N THR A 145 3.54 -2.16 0.51
CA THR A 145 3.19 -3.55 0.20
C THR A 145 1.82 -3.63 -0.45
N GLY A 146 1.64 -4.67 -1.27
CA GLY A 146 0.41 -4.86 -2.03
C GLY A 146 0.45 -6.11 -2.90
N THR A 147 -0.45 -6.13 -3.88
CA THR A 147 -0.54 -7.19 -4.88
C THR A 147 -0.50 -6.61 -6.28
N LEU A 148 0.26 -7.25 -7.17
CA LEU A 148 0.28 -6.94 -8.61
C LEU A 148 -0.66 -7.89 -9.34
N GLN A 149 -1.66 -7.36 -10.03
CA GLN A 149 -2.64 -8.09 -10.83
C GLN A 149 -2.44 -7.80 -12.32
#